data_AF-A0A7S0GNG8-F1
#
_entry.id   AF-A0A7S0GNG8-F1
#
_cell.length_a   1.000
_cell.length_b   1.000
_cell.length_c   1.000
_cell.angle_alpha   90.00
_cell.angle_beta   90.00
_cell.angle_gamma   90.00
#
_symmetry.space_group_name_H-M   'P 1'
#
loop_
_entity.id
_entity.type
_entity.pdbx_description
1 polymer ?
#
loop_
_entity_poly.entity_id
_entity_poly.type
_entity_poly.pdbx_seq_one_letter_code
_entity_poly.pdbx_strand_id
1 'polypeptide(L)'
;MMPGLAAMDDSPNFTVSFGGPVKTSRRDFPKKYVDELMEEFPSGTWVVLEGQDLGVKNELVAVGYKYCLKKVLCFVFTGDCSTRGGAPSVARFRGEDANLAREIPRPACISQYFKFSPKVDNNNQMRQYELALEKH
;
A
#
# COMPACT_ATOMS: atom_id res chain seq x y z
N MET A 1 -14.74 -23.99 -8.72
CA MET A 1 -14.73 -22.76 -9.53
C MET A 1 -15.47 -21.70 -8.72
N MET A 2 -14.90 -20.70 -8.04
CA MET A 2 -13.54 -20.14 -7.87
C MET A 2 -13.27 -19.95 -6.36
N PRO A 3 -12.05 -20.17 -5.84
CA PRO A 3 -11.70 -19.82 -4.46
C PRO A 3 -11.19 -18.37 -4.38
N GLY A 4 -11.57 -17.63 -3.33
CA GLY A 4 -10.79 -16.47 -2.86
C GLY A 4 -11.35 -15.08 -3.15
N LEU A 5 -12.54 -14.76 -2.62
CA LEU A 5 -12.74 -13.40 -2.10
C LEU A 5 -12.19 -13.42 -0.67
N ALA A 6 -10.93 -13.02 -0.49
CA ALA A 6 -10.34 -12.92 0.85
C ALA A 6 -11.24 -12.01 1.69
N ALA A 7 -11.72 -12.50 2.82
CA ALA A 7 -12.52 -11.71 3.76
C ALA A 7 -11.77 -10.41 4.10
N MET A 8 -12.47 -9.28 4.01
CA MET A 8 -11.95 -7.97 4.40
C MET A 8 -11.54 -8.02 5.86
N ASP A 9 -10.29 -7.69 6.16
CA ASP A 9 -9.83 -7.59 7.53
C ASP A 9 -10.21 -6.22 8.11
N ASP A 10 -11.37 -6.19 8.78
CA ASP A 10 -11.90 -5.02 9.50
C ASP A 10 -11.45 -4.99 10.97
N SER A 11 -10.36 -5.68 11.33
CA SER A 11 -9.91 -5.76 12.73
C SER A 11 -9.64 -4.36 13.30
N PRO A 12 -10.25 -4.01 14.45
CA PRO A 12 -10.39 -2.62 14.88
C PRO A 12 -9.10 -1.99 15.42
N ASN A 13 -8.03 -2.74 15.67
CA ASN A 13 -6.85 -2.26 16.39
C ASN A 13 -5.54 -2.72 15.75
N PHE A 14 -5.18 -2.13 14.61
CA PHE A 14 -3.81 -2.22 14.12
C PHE A 14 -2.90 -1.34 14.98
N THR A 15 -1.99 -1.95 15.72
CA THR A 15 -0.95 -1.23 16.48
C THR A 15 0.30 -1.15 15.61
N VAL A 16 0.22 -0.38 14.54
CA VAL A 16 1.37 -0.13 13.64
C VAL A 16 2.26 0.92 14.31
N SER A 17 3.45 0.50 14.74
CA SER A 17 4.46 1.41 15.30
C SER A 17 5.07 2.28 14.21
N PHE A 18 5.32 1.70 13.04
CA PHE A 18 5.81 2.40 11.87
C PHE A 18 5.28 1.75 10.58
N GLY A 19 4.95 2.56 9.57
CA GLY A 19 4.53 2.08 8.26
C GLY A 19 4.83 3.09 7.18
N GLY A 20 5.58 2.71 6.15
CA GLY A 20 5.99 3.66 5.13
C GLY A 20 6.51 3.04 3.82
N PRO A 21 6.53 3.83 2.73
CA PRO A 21 6.98 3.37 1.43
C PRO A 21 8.52 3.38 1.35
N VAL A 22 9.08 2.35 0.72
CA VAL A 22 10.50 2.24 0.40
C VAL A 22 10.70 2.67 -1.05
N LYS A 23 11.29 3.86 -1.23
CA LYS A 23 11.49 4.47 -2.56
C LYS A 23 12.78 4.02 -3.24
N THR A 24 13.86 3.94 -2.49
CA THR A 24 15.21 3.61 -2.99
C THR A 24 15.61 2.21 -2.57
N SER A 25 16.31 1.50 -3.46
CA SER A 25 16.95 0.23 -3.09
C SER A 25 17.98 0.51 -2.00
N ARG A 26 17.76 -0.06 -0.81
CA ARG A 26 18.72 -0.06 0.31
C ARG A 26 19.26 -1.47 0.48
N ARG A 27 20.41 -1.61 1.14
CA ARG A 27 20.99 -2.91 1.52
C ARG A 27 19.98 -3.79 2.28
N ASP A 28 19.08 -3.15 3.02
CA ASP A 28 18.19 -3.77 3.99
C ASP A 28 16.80 -4.12 3.42
N PHE A 29 16.53 -3.81 2.14
CA PHE A 29 15.28 -4.19 1.47
C PHE A 29 15.56 -4.79 0.09
N PRO A 30 15.14 -6.04 -0.19
CA PRO A 30 15.44 -6.73 -1.44
C PRO A 30 14.55 -6.26 -2.60
N LYS A 31 14.61 -4.97 -2.95
CA LYS A 31 13.70 -4.34 -3.91
C LYS A 31 13.81 -4.97 -5.30
N LYS A 32 15.05 -5.21 -5.75
CA LYS A 32 15.33 -5.82 -7.05
C LYS A 32 14.67 -7.19 -7.18
N TYR A 33 14.81 -8.03 -6.15
CA TYR A 33 14.16 -9.34 -6.10
C TYR A 33 12.64 -9.22 -6.17
N VAL A 34 12.03 -8.30 -5.43
CA VAL A 34 10.58 -8.08 -5.45
C VAL A 34 10.10 -7.57 -6.82
N ASP A 35 10.83 -6.64 -7.44
CA ASP A 35 10.50 -6.11 -8.76
C ASP A 35 10.55 -7.21 -9.84
N GLU A 36 11.60 -8.04 -9.83
CA GLU A 36 11.80 -9.16 -10.76
C GLU A 36 10.76 -10.27 -10.53
N LEU A 37 10.54 -10.68 -9.28
CA LEU A 37 9.56 -11.71 -8.92
C LEU A 37 8.15 -11.34 -9.39
N MET A 38 7.79 -10.07 -9.26
CA MET A 38 6.44 -9.58 -9.56
C MET A 38 6.32 -9.00 -10.97
N GLU A 39 7.29 -9.17 -11.86
CA GLU A 39 7.30 -8.56 -13.20
C GLU A 39 6.03 -8.91 -13.99
N GLU A 40 5.70 -10.20 -14.07
CA GLU A 40 4.56 -10.73 -14.81
C GLU A 40 3.25 -10.80 -14.00
N PHE A 41 3.29 -10.40 -12.72
CA PHE A 41 2.14 -10.55 -11.84
C PHE A 41 0.99 -9.59 -12.21
N PRO A 42 -0.28 -10.01 -12.05
CA PRO A 42 -1.40 -9.12 -12.30
C PRO A 42 -1.47 -8.00 -11.25
N SER A 43 -2.06 -6.87 -11.63
CA SER A 43 -2.28 -5.74 -10.72
C SER A 43 -3.17 -6.16 -9.55
N GLY A 44 -2.84 -5.72 -8.34
CA GLY A 44 -3.57 -6.09 -7.12
C GLY A 44 -2.99 -7.28 -6.37
N THR A 45 -1.90 -7.89 -6.87
CA THR A 45 -1.17 -8.92 -6.13
C THR A 45 -0.14 -8.32 -5.18
N TRP A 46 0.21 -9.06 -4.12
CA TRP A 46 1.29 -8.68 -3.22
C TRP A 46 2.12 -9.87 -2.78
N VAL A 47 3.39 -9.60 -2.49
CA VAL A 47 4.33 -10.53 -1.86
C VAL A 47 4.67 -9.97 -0.47
N VAL A 48 4.75 -10.87 0.51
CA VAL A 48 5.08 -10.55 1.90
C VAL A 48 6.43 -11.18 2.23
N LEU A 49 7.32 -10.40 2.81
CA LEU A 49 8.61 -10.84 3.33
C LEU A 49 8.63 -10.57 4.83
N GLU A 50 8.93 -11.59 5.62
CA GLU A 50 9.04 -11.50 7.08
C GLU A 50 10.52 -11.36 7.47
N GLY A 51 10.83 -10.40 8.35
CA GLY A 51 12.18 -10.27 8.92
C GLY A 51 12.50 -11.41 9.87
N GLN A 52 13.65 -12.06 9.70
CA GLN A 52 14.17 -13.04 10.65
C GLN A 52 15.01 -12.35 11.74
N ASP A 53 15.06 -12.94 12.93
CA ASP A 53 15.97 -12.58 14.05
C ASP A 53 15.74 -11.24 14.80
N LEU A 54 14.49 -10.76 14.90
CA LEU A 54 14.17 -9.61 15.78
C LEU A 54 13.74 -10.00 17.20
N GLY A 55 13.69 -11.29 17.53
CA GLY A 55 13.23 -11.77 18.85
C GLY A 55 11.71 -11.70 19.07
N VAL A 56 10.97 -11.00 18.19
CA VAL A 56 9.50 -10.93 18.21
C VAL A 56 8.94 -11.24 16.81
N LYS A 57 8.04 -12.25 16.73
CA LYS A 57 7.38 -12.62 15.48
C LYS A 57 6.44 -11.50 15.01
N ASN A 58 6.45 -11.18 13.71
CA ASN A 58 5.68 -10.10 13.07
C ASN A 58 6.12 -8.67 13.45
N GLU A 59 7.29 -8.47 14.05
CA GLU A 59 7.77 -7.12 14.34
C GLU A 59 8.16 -6.34 13.08
N LEU A 60 8.56 -7.01 12.00
CA LEU A 60 8.97 -6.39 10.75
C LEU A 60 8.44 -7.16 9.54
N VAL A 61 7.58 -6.48 8.78
CA VAL A 61 6.99 -7.01 7.55
C VAL A 61 7.31 -6.08 6.39
N ALA A 62 7.86 -6.65 5.32
CA ALA A 62 8.06 -5.99 4.05
C ALA A 62 7.00 -6.46 3.05
N VAL A 63 6.37 -5.52 2.34
CA VAL A 63 5.31 -5.83 1.37
C VAL A 63 5.64 -5.23 0.01
N GLY A 64 5.74 -6.09 -1.00
CA GLY A 64 5.74 -5.70 -2.41
C GLY A 64 4.34 -5.76 -2.97
N TYR A 65 3.78 -4.66 -3.45
CA TYR A 65 2.42 -4.56 -3.97
C TYR A 65 2.41 -4.14 -5.44
N LYS A 66 1.84 -4.97 -6.32
CA LYS A 66 1.70 -4.69 -7.75
C LYS A 66 0.60 -3.66 -7.97
N TYR A 67 0.95 -2.38 -7.83
CA TYR A 67 0.04 -1.25 -7.96
C TYR A 67 -0.58 -1.16 -9.35
N CYS A 68 0.24 -1.40 -10.38
CA CYS A 68 -0.20 -1.55 -11.75
C CYS A 68 0.74 -2.52 -12.49
N LEU A 69 0.42 -2.86 -13.74
CA LEU A 69 1.24 -3.79 -14.56
C LEU A 69 2.72 -3.38 -14.61
N LYS A 70 3.01 -2.08 -14.59
CA LYS A 70 4.38 -1.56 -14.69
C LYS A 70 5.08 -1.30 -13.36
N LYS A 71 4.33 -1.18 -12.25
CA LYS A 71 4.88 -0.62 -11.00
C LYS A 71 4.55 -1.49 -9.79
N VAL A 72 5.61 -1.87 -9.08
CA VAL A 72 5.55 -2.45 -7.74
C VAL A 72 5.86 -1.35 -6.72
N LEU A 73 4.98 -1.19 -5.73
CA LEU A 73 5.21 -0.34 -4.58
C LEU A 73 5.73 -1.20 -3.43
N CYS A 74 6.82 -0.77 -2.81
CA CYS A 74 7.43 -1.46 -1.69
C CYS A 74 7.13 -0.72 -0.39
N PHE A 75 6.77 -1.45 0.65
CA PHE A 75 6.45 -0.92 1.97
C PHE A 75 7.15 -1.74 3.05
N VAL A 76 7.39 -1.09 4.18
CA VAL A 76 7.82 -1.73 5.42
C VAL A 76 6.87 -1.30 6.53
N PHE A 77 6.49 -2.26 7.36
CA PHE A 77 5.63 -2.09 8.51
C PHE A 77 6.28 -2.74 9.74
N THR A 78 6.11 -2.11 10.89
CA THR A 78 6.43 -2.70 12.19
C THR A 78 5.24 -2.66 13.13
N GLY A 79 5.17 -3.66 14.02
CA GLY A 79 4.03 -3.87 14.91
C GLY A 79 2.94 -4.75 14.29
N ASP A 80 1.78 -4.79 14.94
CA ASP A 80 0.69 -5.68 14.54
C ASP A 80 -0.07 -5.12 13.32
N CYS A 81 0.31 -5.61 12.15
CA CYS A 81 -0.26 -5.21 10.87
C CYS A 81 -0.75 -6.44 10.08
N SER A 82 -1.90 -6.29 9.41
CA SER A 82 -2.43 -7.36 8.57
C SER A 82 -2.02 -7.22 7.11
N THR A 83 -1.53 -8.32 6.55
CA THR A 83 -1.24 -8.49 5.13
C THR A 83 -2.37 -9.20 4.38
N ARG A 84 -3.50 -9.45 5.04
CA ARG A 84 -4.73 -9.97 4.41
C ARG A 84 -5.37 -8.91 3.52
N GLY A 85 -6.38 -9.31 2.75
CA GLY A 85 -7.15 -8.38 1.92
C GLY A 85 -7.78 -7.27 2.78
N GLY A 86 -7.58 -6.01 2.38
CA GLY A 86 -8.25 -4.85 2.93
C GLY A 86 -8.95 -4.05 1.85
N ALA A 87 -9.34 -2.80 2.19
CA ALA A 87 -10.09 -1.94 1.27
C ALA A 87 -9.35 -1.76 -0.07
N PRO A 88 -10.00 -2.05 -1.22
CA PRO A 88 -9.36 -2.04 -2.52
C PRO A 88 -9.02 -0.63 -2.99
N SER A 89 -8.09 -0.54 -3.94
CA SER A 89 -7.78 0.69 -4.67
C SER A 89 -8.78 0.87 -5.80
N VAL A 90 -9.37 2.05 -5.95
CA VAL A 90 -10.21 2.37 -7.11
C VAL A 90 -9.33 2.97 -8.22
N ALA A 91 -9.10 2.20 -9.28
CA ALA A 91 -8.46 2.71 -10.49
C ALA A 91 -9.51 3.26 -11.45
N ARG A 92 -9.38 4.53 -11.83
CA ARG A 92 -10.29 5.21 -12.76
C ARG A 92 -9.61 5.38 -14.12
N PHE A 93 -10.33 5.09 -15.18
CA PHE A 93 -9.88 5.20 -16.57
C PHE A 93 -10.91 5.97 -17.38
N ARG A 94 -10.46 6.82 -18.30
CA ARG A 94 -11.36 7.45 -19.27
C ARG A 94 -11.72 6.41 -20.32
N GLY A 95 -12.98 6.02 -20.38
CA GLY A 95 -13.54 5.31 -21.53
C GLY A 95 -14.04 6.29 -22.58
N GLU A 96 -14.37 5.78 -23.76
CA GLU A 96 -14.91 6.58 -24.87
C GLU A 96 -16.28 7.20 -24.50
N ASP A 97 -17.14 6.46 -23.80
CA ASP A 97 -18.51 6.89 -23.47
C ASP A 97 -18.73 7.20 -21.98
N ALA A 98 -17.84 6.71 -21.09
CA ALA A 98 -17.94 6.95 -19.65
C ALA A 98 -16.60 6.72 -18.93
N ASN A 99 -16.44 7.36 -17.77
CA ASN A 99 -15.34 7.03 -16.86
C ASN A 99 -15.57 5.64 -16.27
N LEU A 100 -14.64 4.72 -16.52
CA LEU A 100 -14.65 3.38 -15.96
C LEU A 100 -13.91 3.36 -14.62
N ALA A 101 -14.42 2.61 -13.66
CA ALA A 101 -13.77 2.38 -12.37
C ALA A 101 -13.61 0.88 -12.14
N ARG A 102 -12.41 0.47 -11.71
CA ARG A 102 -12.09 -0.91 -11.35
C ARG A 102 -11.50 -0.95 -9.94
N GLU A 103 -12.02 -1.86 -9.13
CA GLU A 103 -11.44 -2.17 -7.83
C GLU A 103 -10.23 -3.09 -8.01
N ILE A 104 -9.10 -2.68 -7.45
CA ILE A 104 -7.85 -3.42 -7.44
C ILE A 104 -7.62 -3.89 -5.99
N PRO A 105 -7.54 -5.20 -5.74
CA PRO A 105 -7.26 -5.74 -4.41
C PRO A 105 -5.99 -5.15 -3.80
N ARG A 106 -5.96 -5.00 -2.47
CA ARG A 106 -4.86 -4.39 -1.74
C ARG A 106 -4.76 -5.00 -0.34
N PRO A 107 -3.55 -5.17 0.22
CA PRO A 107 -3.41 -5.65 1.59
C PRO A 107 -3.81 -4.57 2.61
N ALA A 108 -4.39 -5.00 3.74
CA ALA A 108 -4.97 -4.13 4.77
C ALA A 108 -3.98 -3.08 5.31
N CYS A 109 -2.73 -3.46 5.58
CA CYS A 109 -1.69 -2.53 6.02
C CYS A 109 -1.45 -1.37 5.02
N ILE A 110 -1.47 -1.65 3.72
CA ILE A 110 -1.32 -0.63 2.66
C ILE A 110 -2.61 0.20 2.52
N SER A 111 -3.78 -0.43 2.64
CA SER A 111 -5.07 0.29 2.65
C SER A 111 -5.12 1.31 3.78
N GLN A 112 -4.67 0.91 4.98
CA GLN A 112 -4.55 1.79 6.13
C GLN A 112 -3.53 2.90 5.92
N TYR A 113 -2.35 2.58 5.39
CA TYR A 113 -1.34 3.60 5.05
C TYR A 113 -1.94 4.70 4.16
N PHE A 114 -2.61 4.34 3.06
CA PHE A 114 -3.20 5.33 2.16
C PHE A 114 -4.40 6.08 2.74
N LYS A 115 -5.08 5.52 3.75
CA LYS A 115 -6.15 6.21 4.48
C LYS A 115 -5.60 7.36 5.34
N PHE A 116 -4.42 7.20 5.92
CA PHE A 116 -3.86 8.14 6.89
C PHE A 116 -2.72 9.02 6.36
N SER A 117 -1.96 8.56 5.37
CA SER A 117 -0.82 9.30 4.82
C SER A 117 -1.16 10.69 4.26
N PRO A 118 -2.31 10.96 3.61
CA PRO A 118 -2.57 12.28 3.07
C PRO A 118 -3.04 13.29 4.12
N LYS A 119 -3.23 12.90 5.39
CA LYS A 119 -3.82 13.82 6.40
C LYS A 119 -3.00 15.08 6.60
N VAL A 120 -1.67 14.97 6.63
CA VAL A 120 -0.77 16.11 6.79
C VAL A 120 -0.82 16.99 5.54
N ASP A 121 -0.75 16.39 4.36
CA ASP A 121 -0.80 17.11 3.07
C ASP A 121 -2.15 17.82 2.88
N ASN A 122 -3.26 17.16 3.20
CA ASN A 122 -4.61 17.74 3.15
C ASN A 122 -4.71 18.94 4.11
N ASN A 123 -4.18 18.80 5.33
CA ASN A 123 -4.12 19.91 6.28
C ASN A 123 -3.27 21.06 5.77
N ASN A 124 -2.13 20.76 5.13
CA ASN A 124 -1.28 21.78 4.53
C ASN A 124 -1.97 22.49 3.36
N GLN A 125 -2.65 21.73 2.49
CA GLN A 125 -3.39 22.28 1.36
C GLN A 125 -4.52 23.21 1.82
N MET A 126 -5.27 22.82 2.86
CA MET A 126 -6.30 23.68 3.46
C MET A 126 -5.71 24.98 4.00
N ARG A 127 -4.59 24.90 4.72
CA ARG A 127 -3.88 26.09 5.24
C ARG A 127 -3.37 26.99 4.13
N GLN A 128 -2.80 26.44 3.06
CA GLN A 128 -2.33 27.22 1.92
C GLN A 128 -3.48 27.97 1.23
N TYR A 129 -4.65 27.34 1.12
CA TYR A 129 -5.86 27.98 0.59
C TYR A 129 -6.32 29.14 1.47
N GLU A 130 -6.45 28.93 2.79
CA GLU A 130 -6.89 29.95 3.74
C GLU A 130 -5.93 31.14 3.83
N LEU A 131 -4.62 30.85 3.86
CA LEU A 131 -3.58 31.87 3.98
C LEU A 131 -3.19 32.52 2.64
N ALA A 132 -3.83 32.12 1.54
CA ALA A 132 -3.56 32.59 0.18
C ALA A 132 -2.07 32.52 -0.23
N LEU A 133 -1.31 31.55 0.27
CA LEU A 133 0.15 31.48 0.11
C LEU A 133 0.61 31.23 -1.34
N GLU A 134 -0.28 30.72 -2.20
CA GLU A 134 -0.01 30.40 -3.61
C GLU A 134 -0.69 31.39 -4.58
N LYS A 135 -1.32 32.46 -4.07
CA LYS A 135 -1.83 33.54 -4.92
C LYS A 135 -0.70 34.54 -5.17
N HIS A 136 -0.18 34.54 -6.39
CA HIS A 136 0.72 35.55 -6.94
C HIS A 136 -0.06 36.46 -7.90
#